data_AF-A0A7S1EED9-F1
#
_entry.id   AF-A0A7S1EED9-F1
#
_cell.length_a   1.000
_cell.length_b   1.000
_cell.length_c   1.000
_cell.angle_alpha   90.00
_cell.angle_beta   90.00
_cell.angle_gamma   90.00
#
_symmetry.space_group_name_H-M   'P 1'
#
loop_
_entity.id
_entity.type
_entity.pdbx_description
1 polymer ?
#
loop_
_entity_poly.entity_id
_entity_poly.type
_entity_poly.pdbx_seq_one_letter_code
_entity_poly.pdbx_strand_id
1 'polypeptide(L)'
;VDTLGLEVGYRLITLVDKTREGDLLSRIKGVRRKFAQEVGFLPPPVHIRDNLELRPSQYRISLRGAVVGEAEAFPGMWLAINPGHATQKLIGTPTTDPAFGLPAFWIEERQKEMAQMSGFTVVDCSTVVATHLSHLMQVHAAKLLGRVEAQSLVDHLTKQAPQLIEDVIPKMVSIATLQRVLQLLLEEGVHIRDMR
;
A
#
# COMPACT_ATOMS: atom_id res chain seq x y z
N VAL A 1 0.85 19.73 -0.91
CA VAL A 1 0.58 18.49 -1.68
C VAL A 1 1.07 17.33 -0.85
N ASP A 2 0.21 16.38 -0.49
CA ASP A 2 0.60 15.23 0.33
C ASP A 2 1.47 14.26 -0.48
N THR A 3 2.48 13.68 0.16
CA THR A 3 3.40 12.75 -0.52
C THR A 3 2.69 11.47 -0.93
N LEU A 4 1.84 10.91 -0.06
CA LEU A 4 1.02 9.72 -0.33
C LEU A 4 -0.40 9.98 0.19
N GLY A 5 -1.37 9.93 -0.70
CA GLY A 5 -2.78 10.23 -0.44
C GLY A 5 -3.68 9.04 -0.75
N LEU A 6 -4.77 8.91 0.01
CA LEU A 6 -5.88 8.01 -0.23
C LEU A 6 -7.18 8.81 -0.14
N GLU A 7 -7.80 9.04 -1.28
CA GLU A 7 -9.13 9.66 -1.36
C GLU A 7 -10.19 8.58 -1.42
N VAL A 8 -11.29 8.75 -0.69
CA VAL A 8 -12.36 7.76 -0.59
C VAL A 8 -13.72 8.40 -0.90
N GLY A 9 -14.54 7.70 -1.69
CA GLY A 9 -15.93 8.05 -1.90
C GLY A 9 -16.76 7.83 -0.63
N TYR A 10 -17.94 8.46 -0.56
CA TYR A 10 -18.68 8.57 0.70
C TYR A 10 -19.09 7.22 1.33
N ARG A 11 -19.30 6.14 0.55
CA ARG A 11 -19.63 4.82 1.12
C ARG A 11 -18.45 4.17 1.83
N LEU A 12 -17.22 4.56 1.48
CA LEU A 12 -15.99 4.02 2.03
C LEU A 12 -15.54 4.76 3.30
N ILE A 13 -16.16 5.90 3.64
CA ILE A 13 -15.85 6.66 4.86
C ILE A 13 -15.97 5.76 6.10
N THR A 14 -16.92 4.83 6.10
CA THR A 14 -17.12 3.87 7.19
C THR A 14 -15.91 2.97 7.43
N LEU A 15 -15.07 2.72 6.43
CA LEU A 15 -13.86 1.89 6.56
C LEU A 15 -12.72 2.65 7.26
N VAL A 16 -12.73 3.98 7.19
CA VAL A 16 -11.66 4.86 7.70
C VAL A 16 -12.05 5.60 8.97
N ASP A 17 -13.25 5.37 9.50
CA ASP A 17 -13.74 5.99 10.73
C ASP A 17 -13.21 5.25 11.97
N LYS A 18 -12.45 5.98 12.81
CA LYS A 18 -11.86 5.46 14.06
C LYS A 18 -12.91 5.07 15.10
N THR A 19 -14.10 5.66 15.05
CA THR A 19 -15.14 5.45 16.07
C THR A 19 -15.97 4.19 15.82
N ARG A 20 -15.92 3.66 14.59
CA ARG A 20 -16.73 2.52 14.12
C ARG A 20 -15.92 1.24 13.94
N GLU A 21 -14.76 1.12 14.60
CA GLU A 21 -13.79 0.04 14.38
C GLU A 21 -13.36 -0.07 12.91
N GLY A 22 -13.15 1.08 12.23
CA GLY A 22 -12.67 1.13 10.85
C GLY A 22 -11.34 0.39 10.67
N ASP A 23 -11.42 -0.82 10.13
CA ASP A 23 -10.30 -1.76 9.96
C ASP A 23 -9.28 -1.31 8.91
N LEU A 24 -9.61 -0.31 8.07
CA LEU A 24 -8.65 0.16 7.07
C LEU A 24 -7.51 0.95 7.70
N LEU A 25 -7.74 1.70 8.79
CA LEU A 25 -6.68 2.47 9.45
C LEU A 25 -5.63 1.58 10.12
N SER A 26 -6.06 0.51 10.81
CA SER A 26 -5.17 -0.50 11.41
C SER A 26 -4.37 -1.20 10.31
N ARG A 27 -5.02 -1.58 9.20
CA ARG A 27 -4.36 -2.22 8.06
C ARG A 27 -3.34 -1.32 7.39
N ILE A 28 -3.64 -0.03 7.17
CA ILE A 28 -2.67 0.93 6.61
C ILE A 28 -1.43 1.05 7.50
N LYS A 29 -1.60 1.07 8.83
CA LYS A 29 -0.45 1.02 9.76
C LYS A 29 0.37 -0.27 9.58
N GLY A 30 -0.32 -1.40 9.45
CA GLY A 30 0.30 -2.70 9.17
C GLY A 30 1.09 -2.71 7.84
N VAL A 31 0.50 -2.19 6.77
CA VAL A 31 1.12 -2.04 5.44
C VAL A 31 2.39 -1.21 5.54
N ARG A 32 2.35 -0.04 6.20
CA ARG A 32 3.55 0.80 6.37
C ARG A 32 4.65 0.10 7.16
N ARG A 33 4.30 -0.66 8.20
CA ARG A 33 5.27 -1.44 9.00
C ARG A 33 5.91 -2.55 8.15
N LYS A 34 5.09 -3.30 7.42
CA LYS A 34 5.54 -4.38 6.54
C LYS A 34 6.44 -3.83 5.43
N PHE A 35 6.05 -2.73 4.79
CA PHE A 35 6.88 -2.03 3.81
C PHE A 35 8.25 -1.67 4.37
N ALA A 36 8.32 -1.10 5.58
CA ALA A 36 9.60 -0.75 6.18
C ALA A 36 10.49 -1.98 6.44
N GLN A 37 9.89 -3.09 6.86
CA GLN A 37 10.59 -4.36 7.11
C GLN A 37 11.05 -5.05 5.82
N GLU A 38 10.34 -4.88 4.71
CA GLU A 38 10.65 -5.51 3.43
C GLU A 38 11.57 -4.65 2.56
N VAL A 39 11.33 -3.35 2.50
CA VAL A 39 12.02 -2.42 1.60
C VAL A 39 13.21 -1.73 2.26
N GLY A 40 13.16 -1.48 3.58
CA GLY A 40 14.30 -0.95 4.34
C GLY A 40 14.22 0.52 4.76
N PHE A 41 13.09 1.19 4.55
CA PHE A 41 12.87 2.54 5.07
C PHE A 41 11.41 2.77 5.48
N LEU A 42 11.18 3.71 6.40
CA LEU A 42 9.82 4.07 6.81
C LEU A 42 9.17 4.95 5.72
N PRO A 43 8.06 4.53 5.09
CA PRO A 43 7.41 5.32 4.05
C PRO A 43 6.66 6.51 4.68
N PRO A 44 6.37 7.56 3.89
CA PRO A 44 5.60 8.71 4.37
C PRO A 44 4.21 8.27 4.91
N PRO A 45 3.59 9.08 5.79
CA PRO A 45 2.23 8.82 6.23
C PRO A 45 1.25 8.91 5.06
N VAL A 46 0.24 8.04 5.09
CA VAL A 46 -0.87 8.05 4.12
C VAL A 46 -1.91 9.05 4.60
N HIS A 47 -2.15 10.11 3.84
CA HIS A 47 -3.16 11.10 4.15
C HIS A 47 -4.49 10.65 3.56
N ILE A 48 -5.48 10.43 4.42
CA ILE A 48 -6.80 9.93 4.02
C ILE A 48 -7.78 11.09 4.04
N ARG A 49 -8.54 11.26 2.96
CA ARG A 49 -9.58 12.29 2.84
C ARG A 49 -10.81 11.73 2.15
N ASP A 50 -11.98 12.19 2.54
CA ASP A 50 -13.18 11.99 1.72
C ASP A 50 -13.11 12.89 0.48
N ASN A 51 -13.65 12.39 -0.63
CA ASN A 51 -13.81 13.15 -1.86
C ASN A 51 -15.20 12.86 -2.43
N LEU A 52 -16.10 13.83 -2.31
CA LEU A 52 -17.50 13.71 -2.75
C LEU A 52 -17.66 13.75 -4.27
N GLU A 53 -16.61 14.10 -5.01
CA GLU A 53 -16.59 14.01 -6.48
C GLU A 53 -16.33 12.59 -6.98
N LEU A 54 -15.79 11.70 -6.13
CA LEU A 54 -15.61 10.29 -6.47
C LEU A 54 -16.95 9.55 -6.49
N ARG A 55 -17.02 8.48 -7.30
CA ARG A 55 -18.16 7.56 -7.22
C ARG A 55 -18.28 6.99 -5.79
N PRO A 56 -19.50 6.65 -5.33
CA PRO A 56 -19.77 6.26 -3.95
C PRO A 56 -18.81 5.23 -3.36
N SER A 57 -18.48 4.21 -4.16
CA SER A 57 -17.65 3.05 -3.81
C SER A 57 -16.23 3.13 -4.34
N GLN A 58 -15.83 4.26 -4.94
CA GLN A 58 -14.49 4.43 -5.52
C GLN A 58 -13.51 4.95 -4.48
N TYR A 59 -12.26 4.53 -4.60
CA TYR A 59 -11.12 5.15 -3.93
C TYR A 59 -10.02 5.44 -4.94
N ARG A 60 -9.15 6.38 -4.58
CA ARG A 60 -8.02 6.84 -5.40
C ARG A 60 -6.78 6.95 -4.52
N ILE A 61 -5.67 6.40 -5.02
CA ILE A 61 -4.36 6.49 -4.40
C ILE A 61 -3.53 7.48 -5.22
N SER A 62 -2.95 8.46 -4.55
CA SER A 62 -2.14 9.49 -5.18
C SER A 62 -0.75 9.58 -4.55
N LEU A 63 0.23 9.92 -5.38
CA LEU A 63 1.60 10.14 -4.98
C LEU A 63 2.03 11.53 -5.44
N ARG A 64 2.33 12.42 -4.48
CA ARG A 64 2.64 13.84 -4.74
C ARG A 64 1.57 14.51 -5.62
N GLY A 65 0.31 14.19 -5.38
CA GLY A 65 -0.85 14.72 -6.12
C GLY A 65 -1.14 14.03 -7.45
N ALA A 66 -0.24 13.21 -7.99
CA ALA A 66 -0.50 12.43 -9.20
C ALA A 66 -1.25 11.14 -8.84
N VAL A 67 -2.31 10.83 -9.58
CA VAL A 67 -3.05 9.57 -9.41
C VAL A 67 -2.18 8.40 -9.86
N VAL A 68 -2.00 7.42 -8.97
CA VAL A 68 -1.22 6.21 -9.25
C VAL A 68 -2.05 4.93 -9.25
N GLY A 69 -3.28 4.98 -8.73
CA GLY A 69 -4.24 3.89 -8.85
C GLY A 69 -5.64 4.29 -8.39
N GLU A 70 -6.64 3.67 -8.99
CA GLU A 70 -8.06 3.86 -8.67
C GLU A 70 -8.76 2.51 -8.76
N ALA A 71 -9.71 2.26 -7.86
CA ALA A 71 -10.57 1.08 -7.95
C ALA A 71 -11.86 1.29 -7.14
N GLU A 72 -12.74 0.30 -7.22
CA GLU A 72 -13.97 0.26 -6.43
C GLU A 72 -13.89 -0.80 -5.34
N ALA A 73 -14.46 -0.49 -4.19
CA ALA A 73 -14.57 -1.38 -3.05
C ALA A 73 -16.00 -1.29 -2.47
N PHE A 74 -16.53 -2.41 -2.01
CA PHE A 74 -17.93 -2.49 -1.59
C PHE A 74 -18.03 -2.97 -0.14
N PRO A 75 -18.22 -2.06 0.83
CA PRO A 75 -18.39 -2.42 2.24
C PRO A 75 -19.54 -3.40 2.42
N GLY A 76 -19.35 -4.42 3.27
CA GLY A 76 -20.30 -5.52 3.48
C GLY A 76 -20.23 -6.65 2.44
N MET A 77 -19.41 -6.50 1.39
CA MET A 77 -19.14 -7.54 0.40
C MET A 77 -17.73 -8.08 0.55
N TRP A 78 -17.50 -9.26 -0.04
CA TRP A 78 -16.20 -9.92 -0.09
C TRP A 78 -15.72 -10.03 -1.53
N LEU A 79 -14.43 -9.87 -1.77
CA LEU A 79 -13.82 -10.07 -3.08
C LEU A 79 -13.28 -11.50 -3.15
N ALA A 80 -13.88 -12.32 -4.03
CA ALA A 80 -13.40 -13.65 -4.36
C ALA A 80 -12.50 -13.58 -5.60
N ILE A 81 -11.20 -13.73 -5.40
CA ILE A 81 -10.17 -13.63 -6.42
C ILE A 81 -9.86 -15.03 -6.96
N ASN A 82 -9.84 -15.18 -8.28
CA ASN A 82 -9.45 -16.40 -8.96
C ASN A 82 -7.94 -16.40 -9.23
N PRO A 83 -7.13 -17.19 -8.52
CA PRO A 83 -5.69 -17.31 -8.76
C PRO A 83 -5.32 -18.11 -10.03
N GLY A 84 -6.31 -18.55 -10.82
CA GLY A 84 -6.12 -19.22 -12.12
C GLY A 84 -6.55 -20.68 -12.17
N HIS A 85 -6.88 -21.29 -11.03
CA HIS A 85 -7.31 -22.69 -10.96
C HIS A 85 -8.80 -22.88 -10.61
N ALA A 86 -9.51 -21.81 -10.24
CA ALA A 86 -10.94 -21.93 -9.96
C ALA A 86 -11.74 -21.90 -11.26
N THR A 87 -12.58 -22.92 -11.48
CA THR A 87 -13.39 -23.08 -12.71
C THR A 87 -14.87 -22.75 -12.50
N GLN A 88 -15.32 -22.73 -11.24
CA GLN A 88 -16.70 -22.49 -10.90
C GLN A 88 -17.04 -21.00 -11.00
N LYS A 89 -18.16 -20.66 -11.63
CA LYS A 89 -18.68 -19.28 -11.63
C LYS A 89 -19.41 -19.02 -10.32
N LEU A 90 -19.09 -17.90 -9.68
CA LEU A 90 -19.77 -17.42 -8.48
C LEU A 90 -20.93 -16.49 -8.87
N ILE A 91 -21.95 -16.42 -8.01
CA ILE A 91 -23.04 -15.45 -8.16
C ILE A 91 -22.58 -14.14 -7.53
N GLY A 92 -22.24 -13.16 -8.36
CA GLY A 92 -21.71 -11.89 -7.88
C GLY A 92 -21.42 -10.91 -9.00
N THR A 93 -20.90 -9.75 -8.63
CA THR A 93 -20.51 -8.74 -9.62
C THR A 93 -19.09 -9.04 -10.10
N PRO A 94 -18.88 -9.37 -11.39
CA PRO A 94 -17.54 -9.62 -11.92
C PRO A 94 -16.70 -8.35 -11.88
N THR A 95 -15.41 -8.51 -11.57
CA THR A 95 -14.44 -7.43 -11.49
C THR A 95 -13.01 -7.98 -11.65
N THR A 96 -12.03 -7.13 -11.40
CA THR A 96 -10.61 -7.47 -11.39
C THR A 96 -10.01 -7.04 -10.06
N ASP A 97 -9.15 -7.88 -9.48
CA ASP A 97 -8.34 -7.50 -8.32
C ASP A 97 -7.41 -6.33 -8.70
N PRO A 98 -7.46 -5.20 -7.97
CA PRO A 98 -6.74 -4.00 -8.35
C PRO A 98 -5.23 -4.08 -8.11
N ALA A 99 -4.74 -5.02 -7.30
CA ALA A 99 -3.31 -5.16 -7.02
C ALA A 99 -2.58 -5.99 -8.08
N PHE A 100 -3.21 -7.07 -8.56
CA PHE A 100 -2.55 -8.08 -9.40
C PHE A 100 -3.24 -8.29 -10.76
N GLY A 101 -4.38 -7.65 -11.00
CA GLY A 101 -5.09 -7.79 -12.28
C GLY A 101 -5.81 -9.14 -12.44
N LEU A 102 -6.01 -9.88 -11.35
CA LEU A 102 -6.62 -11.21 -11.39
C LEU A 102 -8.16 -11.13 -11.52
N PRO A 103 -8.81 -12.04 -12.28
CA PRO A 103 -10.26 -12.09 -12.35
C PRO A 103 -10.87 -12.32 -10.96
N ALA A 104 -11.91 -11.56 -10.62
CA ALA A 104 -12.54 -11.65 -9.30
C ALA A 104 -14.04 -11.39 -9.36
N PHE A 105 -14.74 -11.69 -8.26
CA PHE A 105 -16.16 -11.41 -8.08
C PHE A 105 -16.41 -10.79 -6.72
N TRP A 106 -17.22 -9.73 -6.67
CA TRP A 106 -17.82 -9.27 -5.43
C TRP A 106 -18.99 -10.17 -5.07
N ILE A 107 -18.88 -10.84 -3.93
CA ILE A 107 -19.84 -11.82 -3.41
C ILE A 107 -20.35 -11.40 -2.03
N GLU A 108 -21.55 -11.89 -1.70
CA GLU A 108 -22.11 -11.77 -0.35
C GLU A 108 -21.41 -12.71 0.63
N GLU A 109 -21.46 -12.39 1.92
CA GLU A 109 -20.83 -13.17 2.99
C GLU A 109 -21.23 -14.66 3.00
N ARG A 110 -22.51 -14.96 2.73
CA ARG A 110 -23.01 -16.35 2.66
C ARG A 110 -22.32 -17.23 1.62
N GLN A 111 -21.65 -16.64 0.63
CA GLN A 111 -20.95 -17.38 -0.42
C GLN A 111 -19.46 -17.59 -0.11
N LYS A 112 -18.93 -17.00 0.98
CA LYS A 112 -17.50 -17.02 1.31
C LYS A 112 -16.93 -18.42 1.42
N GLU A 113 -17.54 -19.28 2.23
CA GLU A 113 -17.08 -20.65 2.45
C GLU A 113 -17.09 -21.46 1.15
N MET A 114 -18.18 -21.36 0.39
CA MET A 114 -18.30 -22.01 -0.92
C MET A 114 -17.21 -21.54 -1.88
N ALA A 115 -16.99 -20.23 -2.01
CA ALA A 115 -15.96 -19.68 -2.88
C ALA A 115 -14.56 -20.15 -2.49
N GLN A 116 -14.24 -20.21 -1.19
CA GLN A 116 -12.97 -20.75 -0.70
C GLN A 116 -12.80 -22.22 -1.03
N MET A 117 -13.83 -23.06 -0.82
CA MET A 117 -13.80 -24.48 -1.18
C MET A 117 -13.62 -24.68 -2.69
N SER A 118 -14.14 -23.77 -3.51
CA SER A 118 -13.97 -23.78 -4.97
C SER A 118 -12.61 -23.20 -5.45
N GLY A 119 -11.69 -22.89 -4.53
CA GLY A 119 -10.33 -22.44 -4.86
C GLY A 119 -10.17 -20.93 -5.03
N PHE A 120 -11.15 -20.12 -4.65
CA PHE A 120 -11.00 -18.66 -4.66
C PHE A 120 -10.28 -18.19 -3.38
N THR A 121 -9.43 -17.17 -3.53
CA THR A 121 -8.94 -16.39 -2.39
C THR A 121 -9.99 -15.33 -2.06
N VAL A 122 -10.60 -15.41 -0.87
CA VAL A 122 -11.68 -14.50 -0.47
C VAL A 122 -11.21 -13.52 0.59
N VAL A 123 -11.32 -12.22 0.31
CA VAL A 123 -10.85 -11.13 1.18
C VAL A 123 -11.94 -10.08 1.41
N ASP A 124 -11.91 -9.43 2.57
CA ASP A 124 -12.84 -8.35 2.90
C ASP A 124 -12.49 -7.04 2.16
N CYS A 125 -13.45 -6.11 2.13
CA CYS A 125 -13.33 -4.82 1.47
C CYS A 125 -12.11 -3.99 1.92
N SER A 126 -11.78 -3.96 3.22
CA SER A 126 -10.63 -3.21 3.73
C SER A 126 -9.32 -3.85 3.30
N THR A 127 -9.26 -5.18 3.23
CA THR A 127 -8.12 -5.95 2.73
C THR A 127 -7.83 -5.65 1.27
N VAL A 128 -8.86 -5.47 0.42
CA VAL A 128 -8.68 -5.11 -0.99
C VAL A 128 -7.95 -3.77 -1.12
N VAL A 129 -8.44 -2.73 -0.42
CA VAL A 129 -7.82 -1.39 -0.45
C VAL A 129 -6.40 -1.41 0.11
N ALA A 130 -6.19 -2.10 1.23
CA ALA A 130 -4.88 -2.21 1.88
C ALA A 130 -3.86 -2.95 1.00
N THR A 131 -4.27 -4.04 0.34
CA THR A 131 -3.41 -4.81 -0.57
C THR A 131 -3.03 -3.97 -1.80
N HIS A 132 -3.97 -3.27 -2.39
CA HIS A 132 -3.70 -2.37 -3.52
C HIS A 132 -2.74 -1.24 -3.13
N LEU A 133 -2.96 -0.61 -1.97
CA LEU A 133 -2.03 0.40 -1.43
C LEU A 133 -0.63 -0.18 -1.22
N SER A 134 -0.53 -1.37 -0.61
CA SER A 134 0.75 -2.04 -0.39
C SER A 134 1.48 -2.30 -1.70
N HIS A 135 0.76 -2.77 -2.73
CA HIS A 135 1.31 -3.03 -4.05
C HIS A 135 1.85 -1.74 -4.69
N LEU A 136 1.04 -0.67 -4.74
CA LEU A 136 1.47 0.61 -5.31
C LEU A 136 2.63 1.25 -4.54
N MET A 137 2.68 1.06 -3.22
CA MET A 137 3.83 1.52 -2.43
C MET A 137 5.11 0.79 -2.84
N GLN A 138 5.07 -0.52 -3.08
CA GLN A 138 6.23 -1.28 -3.55
C GLN A 138 6.63 -0.84 -4.97
N VAL A 139 5.67 -0.75 -5.90
CA VAL A 139 5.92 -0.31 -7.29
C VAL A 139 6.51 1.11 -7.35
N HIS A 140 6.18 1.97 -6.38
CA HIS A 140 6.67 3.34 -6.31
C HIS A 140 7.66 3.60 -5.17
N ALA A 141 8.34 2.55 -4.67
CA ALA A 141 9.25 2.66 -3.53
C ALA A 141 10.32 3.75 -3.70
N ALA A 142 10.94 3.84 -4.89
CA ALA A 142 11.94 4.87 -5.20
C ALA A 142 11.37 6.30 -5.10
N LYS A 143 10.13 6.52 -5.54
CA LYS A 143 9.46 7.83 -5.49
C LYS A 143 9.03 8.20 -4.06
N LEU A 144 8.77 7.21 -3.23
CA LEU A 144 8.46 7.37 -1.80
C LEU A 144 9.70 7.72 -0.97
N LEU A 145 10.91 7.35 -1.43
CA LEU A 145 12.16 7.73 -0.78
C LEU A 145 12.51 9.20 -1.09
N GLY A 146 11.96 10.11 -0.28
CA GLY A 146 12.28 11.53 -0.33
C GLY A 146 13.48 11.91 0.54
N ARG A 147 13.70 13.23 0.65
CA ARG A 147 14.77 13.78 1.50
C ARG A 147 14.53 13.49 2.99
N VAL A 148 13.27 13.54 3.42
CA VAL A 148 12.87 13.29 4.81
C VAL A 148 13.11 11.82 5.16
N GLU A 149 12.70 10.90 4.29
CA GLU A 149 12.90 9.47 4.49
C GLU A 149 14.39 9.10 4.49
N ALA A 150 15.17 9.66 3.57
CA ALA A 150 16.63 9.45 3.53
C ALA A 150 17.33 10.00 4.78
N GLN A 151 16.94 11.19 5.27
CA GLN A 151 17.47 11.74 6.51
C GLN A 151 17.11 10.85 7.70
N SER A 152 15.85 10.44 7.82
CA SER A 152 15.40 9.57 8.91
C SER A 152 16.10 8.21 8.91
N LEU A 153 16.45 7.69 7.71
CA LEU A 153 17.23 6.46 7.58
C LEU A 153 18.66 6.66 8.12
N VAL A 154 19.33 7.75 7.71
CA VAL A 154 20.67 8.11 8.21
C VAL A 154 20.66 8.32 9.72
N ASP A 155 19.66 9.02 10.26
CA ASP A 155 19.53 9.26 11.70
C ASP A 155 19.34 7.95 12.48
N HIS A 156 18.60 6.98 11.89
CA HIS A 156 18.43 5.65 12.49
C HIS A 156 19.75 4.86 12.49
N LEU A 157 20.47 4.88 11.37
CA LEU A 157 21.76 4.19 11.24
C LEU A 157 22.83 4.81 12.15
N THR A 158 22.83 6.13 12.31
CA THR A 158 23.74 6.84 13.23
C THR A 158 23.59 6.34 14.66
N LYS A 159 22.37 5.99 15.09
CA LYS A 159 22.12 5.41 16.43
C LYS A 159 22.64 3.97 16.56
N GLN A 160 22.75 3.23 15.46
CA GLN A 160 23.19 1.83 15.46
C GLN A 160 24.70 1.68 15.24
N ALA A 161 25.28 2.51 14.36
CA ALA A 161 26.67 2.46 13.95
C ALA A 161 27.23 3.89 13.73
N PRO A 162 27.38 4.69 14.80
CA PRO A 162 27.74 6.12 14.69
C PRO A 162 29.08 6.35 13.98
N GLN A 163 30.11 5.56 14.30
CA GLN A 163 31.45 5.71 13.71
C GLN A 163 31.44 5.51 12.18
N LEU A 164 30.71 4.50 11.69
CA LEU A 164 30.58 4.24 10.26
C LEU A 164 29.89 5.40 9.53
N ILE A 165 28.80 5.90 10.11
CA ILE A 165 28.02 6.97 9.46
C ILE A 165 28.76 8.30 9.50
N GLU A 166 29.41 8.66 10.61
CA GLU A 166 30.19 9.92 10.70
C GLU A 166 31.33 9.99 9.69
N ASP A 167 31.96 8.86 9.36
CA ASP A 167 33.05 8.81 8.38
C ASP A 167 32.56 8.84 6.95
N VAL A 168 31.35 8.33 6.67
CA VAL A 168 30.78 8.31 5.32
C VAL A 168 29.99 9.58 5.02
N ILE A 169 29.12 10.02 5.93
CA ILE A 169 28.13 11.08 5.71
C ILE A 169 28.30 12.18 6.78
N PRO A 170 28.54 13.45 6.40
CA PRO A 170 28.65 13.97 5.03
C PRO A 170 30.07 13.94 4.45
N LYS A 171 31.06 13.38 5.16
CA LYS A 171 32.50 13.55 4.83
C LYS A 171 32.88 13.00 3.44
N MET A 172 32.46 11.79 3.11
CA MET A 172 32.75 11.16 1.80
C MET A 172 31.60 11.35 0.81
N VAL A 173 30.36 11.26 1.29
CA VAL A 173 29.16 11.28 0.45
C VAL A 173 28.09 12.17 1.08
N SER A 174 27.46 13.02 0.26
CA SER A 174 26.33 13.83 0.72
C SER A 174 25.06 12.99 0.89
N ILE A 175 24.14 13.42 1.75
CA ILE A 175 22.81 12.79 1.88
C ILE A 175 22.04 12.79 0.55
N ALA A 176 22.23 13.81 -0.29
CA ALA A 176 21.58 13.85 -1.62
C ALA A 176 22.11 12.75 -2.53
N THR A 177 23.43 12.52 -2.50
CA THR A 177 24.08 11.44 -3.25
C THR A 177 23.63 10.07 -2.75
N LEU A 178 23.61 9.85 -1.42
CA LEU A 178 23.10 8.62 -0.84
C LEU A 178 21.64 8.38 -1.27
N GLN A 179 20.77 9.39 -1.11
CA GLN A 179 19.37 9.30 -1.52
C GLN A 179 19.27 8.87 -2.98
N ARG A 180 20.06 9.48 -3.89
CA ARG A 180 20.02 9.13 -5.31
C ARG A 180 20.45 7.68 -5.57
N VAL A 181 21.49 7.19 -4.90
CA VAL A 181 21.94 5.79 -5.02
C VAL A 181 20.85 4.83 -4.53
N LEU A 182 20.28 5.09 -3.35
CA LEU A 182 19.21 4.26 -2.80
C LEU A 182 17.95 4.27 -3.69
N GLN A 183 17.63 5.42 -4.31
CA GLN A 183 16.54 5.49 -5.28
C GLN A 183 16.80 4.62 -6.52
N LEU A 184 18.03 4.61 -7.05
CA LEU A 184 18.39 3.76 -8.20
C LEU A 184 18.26 2.27 -7.87
N LEU A 185 18.70 1.86 -6.67
CA LEU A 185 18.48 0.48 -6.20
C LEU A 185 16.99 0.11 -6.16
N LEU A 186 16.17 1.00 -5.60
CA LEU A 186 14.72 0.79 -5.52
C LEU A 186 14.03 0.81 -6.90
N GLU A 187 14.52 1.59 -7.85
CA GLU A 187 14.05 1.61 -9.25
C GLU A 187 14.26 0.24 -9.92
N GLU A 188 15.31 -0.49 -9.55
CA GLU A 188 15.62 -1.85 -10.02
C GLU A 188 14.98 -2.95 -9.16
N GLY A 189 14.18 -2.59 -8.15
CA GLY A 189 13.55 -3.55 -7.24
C GLY A 189 14.48 -4.12 -6.16
N VAL A 190 15.67 -3.53 -5.98
CA VAL A 190 16.62 -3.92 -4.93
C VAL A 190 16.23 -3.25 -3.61
N HIS A 191 15.91 -4.06 -2.61
CA HIS A 191 15.55 -3.56 -1.29
C HIS A 191 16.80 -3.09 -0.51
N ILE A 192 16.64 -2.01 0.26
CA ILE A 192 17.72 -1.30 0.97
C ILE A 192 17.72 -1.58 2.48
N ARG A 193 17.37 -2.82 2.86
CA ARG A 193 17.28 -3.22 4.28
C ARG A 193 18.63 -3.38 4.95
N ASP A 194 19.61 -3.84 4.18
CA ASP A 194 20.97 -4.05 4.66
C ASP A 194 21.80 -2.81 4.32
N MET A 195 22.02 -1.99 5.34
CA MET A 195 22.74 -0.71 5.26
C MET A 195 24.05 -0.75 6.04
N ARG A 196 24.54 -1.95 6.39
CA ARG A 196 25.84 -2.16 7.05
C ARG A 196 27.00 -2.09 6.07
#